data_AF-J3HSH7-F1
#
_entry.id   AF-J3HSH7-F1
#
_cell.length_a   1.000
_cell.length_b   1.000
_cell.length_c   1.000
_cell.angle_alpha   90.00
_cell.angle_beta   90.00
_cell.angle_gamma   90.00
#
_symmetry.space_group_name_H-M   'P 1'
#
loop_
_entity.id
_entity.type
_entity.pdbx_description
1 polymer ?
#
loop_
_entity_poly.entity_id
_entity_poly.type
_entity_poly.pdbx_seq_one_letter_code
_entity_poly.pdbx_strand_id
1 'polypeptide(L)'
;MQTLKSGSRKIITALVGTFALGAAVLYAPNLFAGKAVITEASSNNVMKTPVQAELDADQKIIDLGGHTVPVLKNGLYDRFLSNPPLSVIAEKRPDLDLNWFKTLKKQKKEVGFTTYSPNFYYSNSSITAIYTADMDRIEELMPEQVRSRVQPISFVPGRGLIAITSYAYKYCDNDSYNELSISIVTTRPNKSNFGLISLVGEIIHKDLWGYVLKLPVNTELARVRGVVGYNLPKWLIPIEYNSDGNDVKFTYYDEQGKPDFSMVGKKLKIAAKEPEITRVNFTNLDAKGQLTHGYSDVRAIQQASSRNGEDVQMNLSDGPLSTFIKSLGLKKLVRYDYQPEFQAALYTPELAKD
;
A
#
# COMPACT_ATOMS: atom_id res chain seq x y z
N MET A 1 27.24 -27.15 -54.24
CA MET A 1 27.12 -25.68 -54.09
C MET A 1 25.62 -25.38 -54.21
N GLN A 2 24.83 -24.97 -53.22
CA GLN A 2 25.03 -24.39 -51.90
C GLN A 2 23.87 -24.89 -50.99
N THR A 3 24.28 -25.50 -49.88
CA THR A 3 23.78 -25.34 -48.50
C THR A 3 22.30 -25.01 -48.22
N LEU A 4 21.60 -26.06 -47.78
CA LEU A 4 20.45 -26.01 -46.86
C LEU A 4 20.74 -25.09 -45.66
N LYS A 5 19.98 -24.01 -45.51
CA LYS A 5 19.93 -23.23 -44.27
C LYS A 5 18.86 -23.80 -43.33
N SER A 6 19.37 -24.51 -42.33
CA SER A 6 18.70 -24.85 -41.08
C SER A 6 17.94 -23.64 -40.50
N GLY A 7 16.62 -23.73 -40.50
CA GLY A 7 15.73 -22.84 -39.77
C GLY A 7 15.79 -23.17 -38.28
N SER A 8 16.65 -22.47 -37.55
CA SER A 8 16.69 -22.54 -36.09
C SER A 8 15.33 -22.10 -35.53
N ARG A 9 14.58 -23.04 -34.94
CA ARG A 9 13.38 -22.78 -34.14
C ARG A 9 13.78 -21.89 -32.96
N LYS A 10 13.62 -20.57 -33.11
CA LYS A 10 13.58 -19.65 -31.96
C LYS A 10 12.27 -19.91 -31.23
N ILE A 11 12.36 -20.63 -30.12
CA ILE A 11 11.31 -20.69 -29.10
C ILE A 11 11.12 -19.25 -28.61
N ILE A 12 10.02 -18.63 -29.02
CA ILE A 12 9.57 -17.34 -28.51
C ILE A 12 9.08 -17.60 -27.09
N THR A 13 9.95 -17.41 -26.10
CA THR A 13 9.56 -17.33 -24.69
C THR A 13 8.84 -16.00 -24.49
N ALA A 14 7.55 -15.99 -24.81
CA ALA A 14 6.65 -14.89 -24.47
C ALA A 14 6.48 -14.89 -22.94
N LEU A 15 7.23 -14.02 -22.26
CA LEU A 15 7.16 -13.87 -20.81
C LEU A 15 5.82 -13.24 -20.45
N VAL A 16 5.02 -14.05 -19.77
CA VAL A 16 3.75 -13.79 -19.12
C VAL A 16 3.90 -12.68 -18.08
N GLY A 17 3.79 -11.44 -18.53
CA GLY A 17 3.59 -10.27 -17.69
C GLY A 17 2.11 -10.09 -17.43
N THR A 18 1.65 -10.40 -16.22
CA THR A 18 0.32 -10.06 -15.66
C THR A 18 -0.92 -10.81 -16.19
N PHE A 19 -0.98 -11.28 -17.45
CA PHE A 19 -2.25 -11.81 -18.00
C PHE A 19 -2.41 -13.34 -18.08
N ALA A 20 -1.37 -14.13 -18.37
CA ALA A 20 -1.55 -15.58 -18.59
C ALA A 20 -1.75 -16.41 -17.31
N LEU A 21 -1.97 -15.75 -16.18
CA LEU A 21 -2.14 -16.40 -14.88
C LEU A 21 -3.60 -16.56 -14.43
N GLY A 22 -4.51 -15.79 -15.03
CA GLY A 22 -5.91 -15.76 -14.61
C GLY A 22 -6.55 -17.15 -14.65
N ALA A 23 -6.36 -17.90 -15.74
CA ALA A 23 -6.94 -19.23 -15.87
C ALA A 23 -6.25 -20.27 -14.96
N ALA A 24 -4.90 -20.29 -14.91
CA ALA A 24 -4.19 -21.35 -14.20
C ALA A 24 -4.34 -21.26 -12.66
N VAL A 25 -4.40 -20.04 -12.09
CA VAL A 25 -4.68 -19.84 -10.66
C VAL A 25 -6.11 -20.23 -10.28
N LEU A 26 -7.08 -20.16 -11.21
CA LEU A 26 -8.44 -20.63 -10.95
C LEU A 26 -8.51 -22.15 -10.76
N TYR A 27 -7.71 -22.93 -11.51
CA TYR A 27 -7.75 -24.40 -11.46
C TYR A 27 -6.85 -25.01 -10.39
N ALA A 28 -5.73 -24.37 -10.03
CA ALA A 28 -4.80 -24.91 -9.03
C ALA A 28 -4.11 -23.81 -8.20
N PRO A 29 -4.87 -22.99 -7.45
CA PRO A 29 -4.35 -21.79 -6.77
C PRO A 29 -3.19 -22.11 -5.80
N ASN A 30 -3.24 -23.29 -5.18
CA ASN A 30 -2.25 -23.76 -4.23
C ASN A 30 -0.88 -24.09 -4.84
N LEU A 31 -0.80 -24.41 -6.14
CA LEU A 31 0.47 -24.68 -6.84
C LEU A 31 1.23 -23.39 -7.19
N PHE A 32 0.55 -22.25 -7.13
CA PHE A 32 1.10 -20.95 -7.51
C PHE A 32 1.50 -20.08 -6.32
N ALA A 33 1.26 -20.53 -5.09
CA ALA A 33 1.55 -19.78 -3.88
C ALA A 33 2.73 -20.39 -3.10
N GLY A 34 3.72 -19.55 -2.76
CA GLY A 34 4.85 -19.93 -1.93
C GLY A 34 4.46 -20.10 -0.46
N LYS A 35 5.32 -20.72 0.35
CA LYS A 35 5.15 -20.70 1.81
C LYS A 35 5.45 -19.29 2.31
N ALA A 36 4.69 -18.80 3.29
CA ALA A 36 5.06 -17.58 3.99
C ALA A 36 6.33 -17.84 4.83
N VAL A 37 7.31 -16.94 4.76
CA VAL A 37 8.47 -16.96 5.65
C VAL A 37 8.20 -15.96 6.78
N ILE A 38 7.74 -16.50 7.91
CA ILE A 38 7.44 -15.73 9.11
C ILE A 38 8.30 -16.29 10.24
N THR A 39 9.07 -15.42 10.86
CA THR A 39 10.02 -15.77 11.92
C THR A 39 9.69 -15.02 13.19
N GLU A 40 9.87 -15.67 14.34
CA GLU A 40 9.78 -15.00 15.63
C GLU A 40 11.08 -14.23 15.88
N ALA A 41 10.95 -12.96 16.23
CA ALA A 41 12.07 -12.10 16.59
C ALA A 41 12.18 -12.02 18.11
N SER A 42 13.36 -12.30 18.64
CA SER A 42 13.72 -11.97 20.03
C SER A 42 13.84 -10.44 20.17
N SER A 43 13.08 -9.86 21.09
CA SER A 43 13.10 -8.42 21.32
C SER A 43 14.41 -8.01 22.00
N ASN A 44 15.30 -7.33 21.27
CA ASN A 44 16.37 -6.56 21.90
C ASN A 44 15.80 -5.24 22.44
N ASN A 45 16.24 -4.81 23.62
CA ASN A 45 15.71 -3.67 24.41
C ASN A 45 15.94 -2.26 23.80
N VAL A 46 15.98 -2.12 22.47
CA VAL A 46 16.14 -0.79 21.85
C VAL A 46 14.79 -0.09 21.78
N MET A 47 14.50 0.76 22.76
CA MET A 47 13.34 1.64 22.73
C MET A 47 13.58 2.81 21.77
N LYS A 48 12.60 3.08 20.91
CA LYS A 48 12.56 4.20 19.97
C LYS A 48 11.34 5.05 20.27
N THR A 49 11.53 6.26 20.77
CA THR A 49 10.43 7.22 20.85
C THR A 49 9.77 7.37 19.47
N PRO A 50 8.45 7.66 19.36
CA PRO A 50 7.83 8.14 18.13
C PRO A 50 8.54 9.41 17.65
N VAL A 51 9.66 9.23 16.95
CA VAL A 51 10.46 10.29 16.37
C VAL A 51 10.04 10.35 14.92
N GLN A 52 9.36 11.45 14.54
CA GLN A 52 9.25 11.89 13.15
C GLN A 52 10.62 11.71 12.50
N ALA A 53 10.70 10.86 11.48
CA ALA A 53 11.96 10.33 10.95
C ALA A 53 12.91 11.37 10.31
N GLU A 54 12.65 12.67 10.48
CA GLU A 54 13.48 13.81 10.06
C GLU A 54 13.43 14.99 11.07
N LEU A 55 13.60 14.71 12.38
CA LEU A 55 13.36 15.69 13.47
C LEU A 55 14.54 16.60 13.88
N ASP A 56 15.61 16.68 13.10
CA ASP A 56 16.64 17.72 13.29
C ASP A 56 16.30 19.04 12.53
N ALA A 57 15.13 19.10 11.89
CA ALA A 57 14.68 20.26 11.12
C ALA A 57 13.70 21.15 11.91
N ASP A 58 13.85 22.46 11.73
CA ASP A 58 12.97 23.55 12.22
C ASP A 58 11.49 23.17 11.96
N GLN A 59 10.70 22.98 13.02
CA GLN A 59 9.29 22.62 12.92
C GLN A 59 8.39 23.84 13.08
N LYS A 60 7.21 23.76 12.47
CA LYS A 60 6.13 24.72 12.70
C LYS A 60 4.90 23.98 13.21
N ILE A 61 4.30 24.50 14.27
CA ILE A 61 3.05 23.98 14.81
C ILE A 61 1.88 24.67 14.11
N ILE A 62 0.91 23.89 13.65
CA ILE A 62 -0.33 24.37 13.04
C ILE A 62 -1.55 23.77 13.73
N ASP A 63 -2.71 24.42 13.61
CA ASP A 63 -4.00 23.78 13.86
C ASP A 63 -4.50 23.12 12.56
N LEU A 64 -4.82 21.84 12.63
CA LEU A 64 -5.39 21.09 11.52
C LEU A 64 -6.61 20.30 11.98
N GLY A 65 -7.80 20.85 11.71
CA GLY A 65 -9.05 20.24 12.12
C GLY A 65 -9.18 20.12 13.65
N GLY A 66 -8.68 21.11 14.40
CA GLY A 66 -8.69 21.11 15.87
C GLY A 66 -7.57 20.29 16.52
N HIS A 67 -6.62 19.78 15.73
CA HIS A 67 -5.44 19.07 16.23
C HIS A 67 -4.20 19.95 16.12
N THR A 68 -3.38 19.94 17.17
CA THR A 68 -2.03 20.54 17.15
C THR A 68 -1.08 19.62 16.37
N VAL A 69 -0.65 20.05 15.19
CA VAL A 69 0.15 19.23 14.28
C VAL A 69 1.51 19.88 14.00
N PRO A 70 2.63 19.21 14.30
CA PRO A 70 3.93 19.63 13.81
C PRO A 70 4.09 19.32 12.32
N VAL A 71 4.52 20.33 11.55
CA VAL A 71 4.86 20.22 10.13
C VAL A 71 6.28 20.72 9.88
N LEU A 72 6.91 20.23 8.81
CA LEU A 72 8.23 20.70 8.39
C LEU A 72 8.13 22.18 8.00
N LYS A 73 8.84 23.06 8.71
CA LYS A 73 8.84 24.49 8.40
C LYS A 73 9.44 24.70 7.01
N ASN A 74 8.77 25.49 6.18
CA ASN A 74 9.10 25.69 4.77
C ASN A 74 9.02 24.40 3.90
N GLY A 75 8.47 23.31 4.44
CA GLY A 75 8.10 22.11 3.71
C GLY A 75 7.00 22.39 2.68
N LEU A 76 6.68 21.38 1.85
CA LEU A 76 5.60 21.51 0.87
C LEU A 76 4.26 21.76 1.56
N TYR A 77 3.99 21.06 2.67
CA TYR A 77 2.72 21.23 3.36
C TYR A 77 2.60 22.61 4.00
N ASP A 78 3.61 23.06 4.75
CA ASP A 78 3.61 24.39 5.39
C ASP A 78 3.39 25.52 4.36
N ARG A 79 4.04 25.42 3.20
CA ARG A 79 3.99 26.47 2.17
C ARG A 79 2.69 26.47 1.35
N PHE A 80 2.09 25.30 1.13
CA PHE A 80 1.05 25.15 0.10
C PHE A 80 -0.19 24.38 0.53
N LEU A 81 -0.24 23.82 1.74
CA LEU A 81 -1.40 23.13 2.31
C LEU A 81 -2.00 22.08 1.35
N SER A 82 -1.15 21.14 0.90
CA SER A 82 -1.45 20.12 -0.12
C SER A 82 -1.78 20.62 -1.53
N ASN A 83 -1.46 21.87 -1.87
CA ASN A 83 -1.68 22.41 -3.22
C ASN A 83 -0.45 23.15 -3.81
N PRO A 84 0.74 22.52 -3.84
CA PRO A 84 1.90 23.14 -4.45
C PRO A 84 1.70 23.28 -5.98
N PRO A 85 2.07 24.43 -6.57
CA PRO A 85 2.16 24.54 -8.03
C PRO A 85 3.15 23.52 -8.59
N LEU A 86 2.81 22.83 -9.67
CA LEU A 86 3.70 21.85 -10.30
C LEU A 86 5.02 22.47 -10.80
N SER A 87 5.07 23.78 -11.04
CA SER A 87 6.31 24.50 -11.35
C SER A 87 7.32 24.46 -10.19
N VAL A 88 6.85 24.59 -8.95
CA VAL A 88 7.68 24.49 -7.74
C VAL A 88 8.23 23.08 -7.58
N ILE A 89 7.42 22.07 -7.91
CA ILE A 89 7.83 20.66 -7.90
C ILE A 89 8.91 20.43 -8.97
N ALA A 90 8.70 20.92 -10.20
CA ALA A 90 9.65 20.79 -11.30
C ALA A 90 10.99 21.49 -11.03
N GLU A 91 10.97 22.64 -10.36
CA GLU A 91 12.19 23.37 -9.98
C GLU A 91 13.02 22.59 -8.95
N LYS A 92 12.37 22.06 -7.91
CA LYS A 92 13.05 21.31 -6.84
C LYS A 92 13.47 19.90 -7.26
N ARG A 93 12.70 19.27 -8.14
CA ARG A 93 12.86 17.88 -8.57
C ARG A 93 12.70 17.76 -10.09
N PRO A 94 13.65 18.29 -10.88
CA PRO A 94 13.58 18.29 -12.33
C PRO A 94 13.68 16.88 -12.95
N ASP A 95 14.08 15.89 -12.16
CA ASP A 95 14.14 14.48 -12.53
C ASP A 95 12.76 13.79 -12.61
N LEU A 96 11.71 14.40 -12.02
CA LEU A 96 10.39 13.79 -11.95
C LEU A 96 9.56 14.05 -13.21
N ASP A 97 8.96 12.98 -13.76
CA ASP A 97 7.94 13.10 -14.81
C ASP A 97 6.62 13.58 -14.22
N LEU A 98 6.30 14.87 -14.42
CA LEU A 98 5.07 15.49 -13.95
C LEU A 98 3.92 15.45 -14.96
N ASN A 99 4.09 14.82 -16.12
CA ASN A 99 3.09 14.92 -17.20
C ASN A 99 1.74 14.31 -16.81
N TRP A 100 1.74 13.22 -16.06
CA TRP A 100 0.51 12.64 -15.54
C TRP A 100 -0.21 13.58 -14.57
N PHE A 101 0.50 14.22 -13.64
CA PHE A 101 -0.12 15.15 -12.69
C PHE A 101 -0.72 16.39 -13.37
N LYS A 102 -0.14 16.85 -14.49
CA LYS A 102 -0.69 17.96 -15.28
C LYS A 102 -2.08 17.67 -15.86
N THR A 103 -2.44 16.40 -16.04
CA THR A 103 -3.78 16.02 -16.53
C THR A 103 -4.83 15.97 -15.42
N LEU A 104 -4.39 16.00 -14.16
CA LEU A 104 -5.26 15.89 -12.99
C LEU A 104 -5.58 17.27 -12.42
N LYS A 105 -6.86 17.51 -12.15
CA LYS A 105 -7.31 18.76 -11.55
C LYS A 105 -7.49 18.60 -10.04
N LYS A 106 -6.74 19.37 -9.26
CA LYS A 106 -7.00 19.52 -7.83
C LYS A 106 -8.28 20.31 -7.60
N GLN A 107 -9.09 19.84 -6.65
CA GLN A 107 -10.33 20.44 -6.19
C GLN A 107 -10.17 20.77 -4.71
N LYS A 108 -10.57 21.98 -4.32
CA LYS A 108 -10.70 22.35 -2.91
C LYS A 108 -11.81 21.50 -2.29
N LYS A 109 -11.57 20.92 -1.12
CA LYS A 109 -12.50 20.08 -0.36
C LYS A 109 -12.51 20.51 1.10
N GLU A 110 -13.65 20.34 1.75
CA GLU A 110 -13.83 20.54 3.19
C GLU A 110 -14.10 19.18 3.84
N VAL A 111 -13.12 18.67 4.58
CA VAL A 111 -13.13 17.30 5.15
C VAL A 111 -12.87 17.33 6.66
N GLY A 112 -13.42 18.33 7.35
CA GLY A 112 -13.03 18.70 8.73
C GLY A 112 -11.93 19.75 8.79
N PHE A 113 -11.21 19.93 7.68
CA PHE A 113 -10.36 21.08 7.39
C PHE A 113 -10.34 21.30 5.87
N THR A 114 -9.93 22.49 5.46
CA THR A 114 -9.73 22.82 4.04
C THR A 114 -8.51 22.07 3.48
N THR A 115 -8.71 21.34 2.38
CA THR A 115 -7.64 20.61 1.67
C THR A 115 -7.85 20.62 0.16
N TYR A 116 -6.91 20.04 -0.58
CA TYR A 116 -7.00 19.86 -2.03
C TYR A 116 -6.88 18.39 -2.43
N SER A 117 -7.83 17.93 -3.24
CA SER A 117 -7.93 16.56 -3.73
C SER A 117 -7.80 16.49 -5.26
N PRO A 118 -7.04 15.54 -5.83
CA PRO A 118 -6.27 14.51 -5.14
C PRO A 118 -5.01 15.04 -4.45
N ASN A 119 -4.55 14.29 -3.45
CA ASN A 119 -3.22 14.44 -2.89
C ASN A 119 -2.21 13.72 -3.78
N PHE A 120 -1.17 14.42 -4.21
CA PHE A 120 -0.15 13.90 -5.09
C PHE A 120 1.03 13.33 -4.31
N TYR A 121 1.46 12.16 -4.76
CA TYR A 121 2.64 11.45 -4.31
C TYR A 121 3.57 11.32 -5.52
N TYR A 122 4.63 12.12 -5.56
CA TYR A 122 5.43 12.35 -6.77
C TYR A 122 6.55 11.32 -6.98
N SER A 123 7.14 10.82 -5.89
CA SER A 123 8.16 9.76 -5.92
C SER A 123 8.16 9.00 -4.61
N ASN A 124 7.97 7.69 -4.70
CA ASN A 124 7.68 6.83 -3.56
C ASN A 124 8.12 5.40 -3.86
N SER A 125 8.35 4.63 -2.81
CA SER A 125 8.63 3.20 -2.94
C SER A 125 7.76 2.37 -2.02
N SER A 126 7.42 1.16 -2.44
CA SER A 126 6.70 0.20 -1.61
C SER A 126 7.22 -1.22 -1.78
N ILE A 127 6.96 -2.02 -0.76
CA ILE A 127 6.94 -3.48 -0.86
C ILE A 127 5.57 -3.98 -0.40
N THR A 128 4.95 -4.88 -1.17
CA THR A 128 3.66 -5.48 -0.83
C THR A 128 3.77 -6.99 -0.80
N ALA A 129 3.21 -7.61 0.23
CA ALA A 129 3.04 -9.06 0.29
C ALA A 129 1.56 -9.41 0.47
N ILE A 130 1.04 -10.24 -0.42
CA ILE A 130 -0.32 -10.75 -0.38
C ILE A 130 -0.28 -12.18 0.12
N TYR A 131 -0.89 -12.43 1.26
CA TYR A 131 -0.93 -13.73 1.92
C TYR A 131 -2.36 -14.30 1.95
N THR A 132 -2.45 -15.62 1.96
CA THR A 132 -3.67 -16.30 2.41
C THR A 132 -3.75 -16.22 3.94
N ALA A 133 -4.95 -15.92 4.43
CA ALA A 133 -5.24 -15.75 5.86
C ALA A 133 -6.50 -16.53 6.24
N ASP A 134 -6.73 -16.72 7.55
CA ASP A 134 -7.92 -17.39 8.06
C ASP A 134 -9.19 -16.62 7.73
N MET A 135 -10.15 -17.25 7.05
CA MET A 135 -11.37 -16.56 6.62
C MET A 135 -12.24 -16.16 7.81
N ASP A 136 -12.37 -17.01 8.82
CA ASP A 136 -13.23 -16.74 9.98
C ASP A 136 -12.72 -15.49 10.72
N ARG A 137 -11.39 -15.37 10.83
CA ARG A 137 -10.75 -14.18 11.41
C ARG A 137 -10.95 -12.94 10.54
N ILE A 138 -10.86 -13.07 9.21
CA ILE A 138 -11.11 -11.96 8.28
C ILE A 138 -12.53 -11.44 8.46
N GLU A 139 -13.53 -12.33 8.50
CA GLU A 139 -14.94 -11.95 8.61
C GLU A 139 -15.25 -11.31 9.97
N GLU A 140 -14.64 -11.80 11.05
CA GLU A 140 -14.74 -11.20 12.39
C GLU A 140 -14.20 -9.75 12.42
N LEU A 141 -13.13 -9.48 11.67
CA LEU A 141 -12.49 -8.17 11.61
C LEU A 141 -13.25 -7.15 10.73
N MET A 142 -14.21 -7.60 9.92
CA MET A 142 -15.01 -6.73 9.07
C MET A 142 -16.36 -6.37 9.73
N PRO A 143 -16.62 -5.08 9.99
CA PRO A 143 -17.92 -4.63 10.49
C PRO A 143 -19.05 -5.10 9.58
N GLU A 144 -20.22 -5.39 10.15
CA GLU A 144 -21.40 -5.85 9.41
C GLU A 144 -21.79 -4.87 8.29
N GLN A 145 -21.68 -3.56 8.54
CA GLN A 145 -21.94 -2.53 7.55
C GLN A 145 -20.97 -2.63 6.36
N VAL A 146 -19.70 -2.97 6.59
CA VAL A 146 -18.74 -3.17 5.50
C VAL A 146 -19.06 -4.47 4.75
N ARG A 147 -19.35 -5.56 5.48
CA ARG A 147 -19.70 -6.86 4.89
C ARG A 147 -20.98 -6.84 4.07
N SER A 148 -21.96 -6.00 4.42
CA SER A 148 -23.18 -5.86 3.62
C SER A 148 -22.90 -5.27 2.22
N ARG A 149 -21.80 -4.53 2.06
CA ARG A 149 -21.43 -3.87 0.81
C ARG A 149 -20.36 -4.62 0.02
N VAL A 150 -19.33 -5.13 0.69
CA VAL A 150 -18.17 -5.81 0.09
C VAL A 150 -17.90 -7.12 0.80
N GLN A 151 -17.40 -8.12 0.06
CA GLN A 151 -17.13 -9.46 0.60
C GLN A 151 -15.63 -9.78 0.49
N PRO A 152 -15.01 -10.43 1.50
CA PRO A 152 -13.62 -10.85 1.40
C PRO A 152 -13.44 -11.87 0.27
N ILE A 153 -12.41 -11.72 -0.55
CA ILE A 153 -12.14 -12.67 -1.64
C ILE A 153 -11.70 -14.00 -1.06
N SER A 154 -12.44 -15.08 -1.40
CA SER A 154 -12.04 -16.45 -1.08
C SER A 154 -10.98 -16.93 -2.07
N PHE A 155 -9.80 -17.29 -1.56
CA PHE A 155 -8.71 -17.86 -2.36
C PHE A 155 -8.86 -19.37 -2.53
N VAL A 156 -9.16 -20.05 -1.42
CA VAL A 156 -9.58 -21.47 -1.31
C VAL A 156 -10.55 -21.58 -0.13
N PRO A 157 -11.36 -22.66 0.00
CA PRO A 157 -12.27 -22.81 1.13
C PRO A 157 -11.59 -22.56 2.48
N GLY A 158 -12.18 -21.68 3.30
CA GLY A 158 -11.66 -21.27 4.61
C GLY A 158 -10.45 -20.31 4.60
N ARG A 159 -10.05 -19.78 3.43
CA ARG A 159 -8.93 -18.84 3.33
C ARG A 159 -9.22 -17.63 2.46
N GLY A 160 -9.13 -16.45 3.07
CA GLY A 160 -9.19 -15.16 2.37
C GLY A 160 -7.82 -14.59 2.03
N LEU A 161 -7.79 -13.34 1.57
CA LEU A 161 -6.57 -12.63 1.18
C LEU A 161 -6.35 -11.37 2.03
N ILE A 162 -5.14 -11.26 2.59
CA ILE A 162 -4.64 -10.05 3.25
C ILE A 162 -3.49 -9.50 2.42
N ALA A 163 -3.52 -8.20 2.13
CA ALA A 163 -2.38 -7.46 1.61
C ALA A 163 -1.72 -6.68 2.74
N ILE A 164 -0.40 -6.85 2.89
CA ILE A 164 0.45 -6.09 3.80
C ILE A 164 1.41 -5.28 2.93
N THR A 165 1.32 -3.95 3.00
CA THR A 165 2.14 -3.04 2.22
C THR A 165 2.90 -2.07 3.11
N SER A 166 4.21 -1.99 2.91
CA SER A 166 5.06 -0.98 3.50
C SER A 166 5.35 0.11 2.47
N TYR A 167 5.06 1.36 2.81
CA TYR A 167 5.31 2.52 1.96
C TYR A 167 6.40 3.41 2.57
N ALA A 168 7.28 3.91 1.71
CA ALA A 168 8.12 5.06 1.97
C ALA A 168 7.76 6.15 0.96
N TYR A 169 7.02 7.16 1.43
CA TYR A 169 6.65 8.33 0.65
C TYR A 169 7.79 9.35 0.73
N LYS A 170 8.56 9.46 -0.35
CA LYS A 170 9.81 10.26 -0.34
C LYS A 170 9.55 11.71 -0.72
N TYR A 171 8.59 11.94 -1.63
CA TYR A 171 8.24 13.29 -2.07
C TYR A 171 6.76 13.36 -2.41
N CYS A 172 5.97 14.02 -1.56
CA CYS A 172 4.53 14.19 -1.74
C CYS A 172 4.07 15.54 -1.15
N ASP A 173 2.80 15.87 -1.41
CA ASP A 173 2.16 17.10 -0.91
C ASP A 173 2.21 17.31 0.61
N ASN A 174 2.44 16.24 1.40
CA ASN A 174 2.46 16.26 2.87
C ASN A 174 3.85 16.05 3.45
N ASP A 175 4.88 16.31 2.66
CA ASP A 175 6.27 16.00 3.00
C ASP A 175 6.50 14.48 3.15
N SER A 176 7.72 14.07 3.50
CA SER A 176 8.11 12.66 3.56
C SER A 176 7.51 11.96 4.79
N TYR A 177 7.10 10.70 4.62
CA TYR A 177 6.68 9.84 5.73
C TYR A 177 6.65 8.36 5.32
N ASN A 178 6.65 7.48 6.31
CA ASN A 178 6.50 6.03 6.13
C ASN A 178 5.14 5.56 6.64
N GLU A 179 4.63 4.49 6.04
CA GLU A 179 3.31 3.92 6.35
C GLU A 179 3.34 2.40 6.24
N LEU A 180 2.56 1.73 7.08
CA LEU A 180 2.15 0.34 6.89
C LEU A 180 0.68 0.32 6.56
N SER A 181 0.28 -0.49 5.59
CA SER A 181 -1.11 -0.84 5.34
C SER A 181 -1.29 -2.33 5.54
N ILE A 182 -2.30 -2.72 6.32
CA ILE A 182 -2.85 -4.06 6.34
C ILE A 182 -4.30 -3.95 5.88
N SER A 183 -4.63 -4.62 4.79
CA SER A 183 -5.96 -4.57 4.18
C SER A 183 -6.47 -5.95 3.79
N ILE A 184 -7.78 -6.15 3.93
CA ILE A 184 -8.48 -7.31 3.37
C ILE A 184 -8.75 -7.01 1.89
N VAL A 185 -8.41 -7.96 1.02
CA VAL A 185 -8.80 -7.87 -0.39
C VAL A 185 -10.26 -8.28 -0.52
N THR A 186 -11.08 -7.39 -1.07
CA THR A 186 -12.53 -7.58 -1.16
C THR A 186 -13.00 -7.57 -2.60
N THR A 187 -14.22 -8.04 -2.82
CA THR A 187 -14.93 -7.78 -4.07
C THR A 187 -15.20 -6.29 -4.25
N ARG A 188 -15.50 -5.92 -5.48
CA ARG A 188 -16.31 -4.73 -5.79
C ARG A 188 -17.61 -4.67 -4.94
N PRO A 189 -18.07 -3.46 -4.60
CA PRO A 189 -19.32 -3.23 -3.89
C PRO A 189 -20.54 -3.80 -4.65
N ASN A 190 -21.46 -4.46 -3.93
CA ASN A 190 -22.67 -5.10 -4.46
C ASN A 190 -22.41 -6.11 -5.60
N LYS A 191 -21.23 -6.72 -5.67
CA LYS A 191 -20.92 -7.79 -6.63
C LYS A 191 -20.87 -9.15 -5.93
N SER A 192 -21.37 -10.16 -6.62
CA SER A 192 -21.28 -11.54 -6.17
C SER A 192 -19.83 -11.97 -6.02
N ASN A 193 -19.53 -12.66 -4.91
CA ASN A 193 -18.21 -13.20 -4.63
C ASN A 193 -18.07 -14.58 -5.27
N PHE A 194 -17.34 -14.65 -6.40
CA PHE A 194 -16.99 -15.90 -7.05
C PHE A 194 -15.53 -16.30 -6.74
N GLY A 195 -15.02 -15.86 -5.57
CA GLY A 195 -13.65 -16.08 -5.15
C GLY A 195 -12.65 -15.46 -6.12
N LEU A 196 -11.67 -16.25 -6.55
CA LEU A 196 -10.59 -15.81 -7.45
C LEU A 196 -11.08 -15.28 -8.80
N ILE A 197 -12.28 -15.64 -9.27
CA ILE A 197 -12.84 -15.10 -10.52
C ILE A 197 -13.06 -13.59 -10.38
N SER A 198 -13.58 -13.15 -9.23
CA SER A 198 -13.77 -11.74 -8.92
C SER A 198 -12.43 -11.00 -8.91
N LEU A 199 -11.39 -11.57 -8.31
CA LEU A 199 -10.04 -11.00 -8.29
C LEU A 199 -9.42 -10.88 -9.70
N VAL A 200 -9.56 -11.91 -10.53
CA VAL A 200 -9.04 -11.89 -11.91
C VAL A 200 -9.71 -10.79 -12.72
N GLY A 201 -11.04 -10.64 -12.60
CA GLY A 201 -11.75 -9.54 -13.23
C GLY A 201 -11.21 -8.17 -12.79
N GLU A 202 -11.03 -7.96 -11.49
CA GLU A 202 -10.50 -6.72 -10.93
C GLU A 202 -9.07 -6.40 -11.39
N ILE A 203 -8.20 -7.40 -11.47
CA ILE A 203 -6.84 -7.25 -12.01
C ILE A 203 -6.87 -6.90 -13.51
N ILE A 204 -7.69 -7.60 -14.30
CA ILE A 204 -7.84 -7.34 -15.75
C ILE A 204 -8.34 -5.91 -15.98
N HIS A 205 -9.26 -5.44 -15.14
CA HIS A 205 -9.82 -4.10 -15.22
C HIS A 205 -8.99 -3.03 -14.50
N LYS A 206 -7.87 -3.40 -13.86
CA LYS A 206 -6.99 -2.50 -13.10
C LYS A 206 -7.72 -1.70 -12.03
N ASP A 207 -8.66 -2.35 -11.37
CA ASP A 207 -9.60 -1.73 -10.43
C ASP A 207 -9.76 -2.68 -9.25
N LEU A 208 -8.83 -2.55 -8.31
CA LEU A 208 -8.68 -3.39 -7.12
C LEU A 208 -9.50 -2.84 -5.96
N TRP A 209 -10.00 -3.72 -5.10
CA TRP A 209 -10.84 -3.36 -3.96
C TRP A 209 -10.31 -3.94 -2.64
N GLY A 210 -10.44 -3.17 -1.58
CA GLY A 210 -10.13 -3.65 -0.24
C GLY A 210 -10.82 -2.90 0.88
N TYR A 211 -10.64 -3.44 2.09
CA TYR A 211 -11.00 -2.81 3.34
C TYR A 211 -9.72 -2.61 4.16
N VAL A 212 -9.39 -1.36 4.49
CA VAL A 212 -8.17 -1.03 5.23
C VAL A 212 -8.40 -1.28 6.72
N LEU A 213 -7.67 -2.24 7.29
CA LEU A 213 -7.79 -2.64 8.71
C LEU A 213 -6.90 -1.81 9.62
N LYS A 214 -5.64 -1.66 9.22
CA LYS A 214 -4.58 -1.05 10.03
C LYS A 214 -3.72 -0.19 9.13
N LEU A 215 -3.50 1.07 9.51
CA LEU A 215 -2.76 2.02 8.68
C LEU A 215 -1.81 2.93 9.48
N PRO A 216 -0.86 2.38 10.28
CA PRO A 216 0.01 3.25 11.08
C PRO A 216 0.99 4.04 10.22
N VAL A 217 1.34 5.23 10.71
CA VAL A 217 2.25 6.19 10.07
C VAL A 217 3.23 6.76 11.09
N ASN A 218 4.32 7.37 10.60
CA ASN A 218 5.36 7.97 11.46
C ASN A 218 5.33 9.50 11.52
N THR A 219 4.32 10.17 10.95
CA THR A 219 4.14 11.63 11.09
C THR A 219 2.73 11.97 11.53
N GLU A 220 2.64 12.98 12.41
CA GLU A 220 1.36 13.46 12.93
C GLU A 220 0.49 14.10 11.83
N LEU A 221 1.13 14.76 10.86
CA LEU A 221 0.45 15.28 9.68
C LEU A 221 -0.25 14.17 8.88
N ALA A 222 0.44 13.06 8.62
CA ALA A 222 -0.16 11.92 7.93
C ALA A 222 -1.29 11.29 8.76
N ARG A 223 -1.14 11.21 10.09
CA ARG A 223 -2.15 10.67 11.00
C ARG A 223 -3.42 11.51 10.98
N VAL A 224 -3.32 12.81 11.29
CA VAL A 224 -4.48 13.71 11.37
C VAL A 224 -5.19 13.81 10.03
N ARG A 225 -4.45 13.99 8.92
CA ARG A 225 -5.08 14.00 7.59
C ARG A 225 -5.78 12.68 7.29
N GLY A 226 -5.16 11.56 7.62
CA GLY A 226 -5.74 10.22 7.42
C GLY A 226 -7.05 10.02 8.16
N VAL A 227 -7.07 10.34 9.46
CA VAL A 227 -8.25 10.15 10.32
C VAL A 227 -9.34 11.15 10.00
N VAL A 228 -9.03 12.45 10.01
CA VAL A 228 -10.02 13.52 9.87
C VAL A 228 -10.46 13.68 8.42
N GLY A 229 -9.49 13.70 7.48
CA GLY A 229 -9.75 14.05 6.08
C GLY A 229 -10.05 12.88 5.16
N TYR A 230 -9.56 11.68 5.48
CA TYR A 230 -9.62 10.51 4.60
C TYR A 230 -10.33 9.30 5.21
N ASN A 231 -10.87 9.40 6.44
CA ASN A 231 -11.60 8.32 7.11
C ASN A 231 -10.81 6.99 7.16
N LEU A 232 -9.49 7.09 7.34
CA LEU A 232 -8.59 5.94 7.42
C LEU A 232 -8.16 5.69 8.86
N PRO A 233 -7.98 4.42 9.28
CA PRO A 233 -7.64 4.06 10.65
C PRO A 233 -6.13 4.27 10.93
N LYS A 234 -5.68 5.53 10.83
CA LYS A 234 -4.27 5.90 11.05
C LYS A 234 -3.98 6.23 12.50
N TRP A 235 -2.87 5.72 13.00
CA TRP A 235 -2.29 6.10 14.29
C TRP A 235 -0.77 6.26 14.17
N LEU A 236 -0.16 6.89 15.16
CA LEU A 236 1.26 7.25 15.14
C LEU A 236 2.09 6.16 15.80
N ILE A 237 3.09 5.65 15.08
CA ILE A 237 4.17 4.81 15.63
C ILE A 237 5.50 5.15 14.96
N PRO A 238 6.65 4.85 15.59
CA PRO A 238 7.93 4.91 14.90
C PRO A 238 7.98 3.88 13.75
N ILE A 239 8.48 4.32 12.59
CA ILE A 239 8.69 3.46 11.42
C ILE A 239 10.02 3.82 10.78
N GLU A 240 10.93 2.87 10.75
CA GLU A 240 12.22 2.98 10.08
C GLU A 240 12.17 2.33 8.71
N TYR A 241 12.81 2.97 7.75
CA TYR A 241 12.97 2.48 6.39
C TYR A 241 14.46 2.44 6.05
N ASN A 242 14.92 1.30 5.53
CA ASN A 242 16.26 1.14 4.99
C ASN A 242 16.17 0.43 3.64
N SER A 243 16.91 0.92 2.65
CA SER A 243 16.98 0.32 1.32
C SER A 243 18.41 0.08 0.87
N ASP A 244 19.32 -0.20 1.80
CA ASP A 244 20.73 -0.46 1.51
C ASP A 244 20.93 -1.92 1.07
N GLY A 245 21.95 -2.15 0.24
CA GLY A 245 22.27 -3.51 -0.24
C GLY A 245 21.18 -4.10 -1.15
N ASN A 246 20.88 -5.39 -0.96
CA ASN A 246 20.01 -6.16 -1.85
C ASN A 246 18.54 -6.19 -1.40
N ASP A 247 18.22 -5.63 -0.24
CA ASP A 247 16.90 -5.72 0.37
C ASP A 247 16.32 -4.33 0.65
N VAL A 248 15.02 -4.31 0.90
CA VAL A 248 14.28 -3.19 1.45
C VAL A 248 13.71 -3.65 2.78
N LYS A 249 13.99 -2.91 3.85
CA LYS A 249 13.57 -3.24 5.20
C LYS A 249 12.75 -2.11 5.80
N PHE A 250 11.61 -2.49 6.36
CA PHE A 250 10.83 -1.65 7.25
C PHE A 250 10.84 -2.25 8.65
N THR A 251 11.10 -1.42 9.65
CA THR A 251 11.00 -1.79 11.07
C THR A 251 9.92 -0.94 11.72
N TYR A 252 9.00 -1.61 12.39
CA TYR A 252 7.83 -1.05 13.05
C TYR A 252 7.96 -1.25 14.54
N TYR A 253 7.54 -0.24 15.29
CA TYR A 253 7.58 -0.21 16.73
C TYR A 253 6.15 -0.03 17.27
N ASP A 254 5.91 -0.37 18.53
CA ASP A 254 4.65 -0.04 19.19
C ASP A 254 4.60 1.45 19.58
N GLU A 255 3.48 1.88 20.16
CA GLU A 255 3.29 3.27 20.61
C GLU A 255 4.25 3.68 21.73
N GLN A 256 4.77 2.71 22.48
CA GLN A 256 5.78 2.91 23.53
C GLN A 256 7.21 2.94 22.95
N GLY A 257 7.36 2.61 21.67
CA GLY A 257 8.64 2.59 21.00
C GLY A 257 9.39 1.27 21.03
N LYS A 258 8.77 0.18 21.48
CA LYS A 258 9.42 -1.13 21.50
C LYS A 258 9.36 -1.76 20.10
N PRO A 259 10.41 -2.47 19.65
CA PRO A 259 10.37 -3.20 18.38
C PRO A 259 9.20 -4.19 18.35
N ASP A 260 8.35 -4.06 17.35
CA ASP A 260 7.17 -4.90 17.17
C ASP A 260 7.37 -5.83 15.98
N PHE A 261 7.43 -5.26 14.79
CA PHE A 261 7.33 -5.98 13.53
C PHE A 261 8.41 -5.50 12.56
N SER A 262 8.94 -6.37 11.69
CA SER A 262 9.67 -5.92 10.51
C SER A 262 9.31 -6.70 9.26
N MET A 263 9.35 -6.01 8.13
CA MET A 263 9.14 -6.57 6.81
C MET A 263 10.40 -6.35 5.97
N VAL A 264 10.99 -7.44 5.50
CA VAL A 264 12.21 -7.45 4.68
C VAL A 264 11.86 -8.03 3.33
N GLY A 265 11.95 -7.22 2.28
CA GLY A 265 11.68 -7.64 0.91
C GLY A 265 12.92 -7.54 0.04
N LYS A 266 13.19 -8.58 -0.75
CA LYS A 266 14.31 -8.58 -1.71
C LYS A 266 14.05 -7.60 -2.84
N LYS A 267 15.10 -6.88 -3.27
CA LYS A 267 15.04 -6.08 -4.51
C LYS A 267 15.00 -7.02 -5.71
N LEU A 268 13.92 -6.93 -6.47
CA LEU A 268 13.72 -7.75 -7.67
C LEU A 268 14.26 -7.05 -8.91
N LYS A 269 14.68 -7.84 -9.90
CA LYS A 269 15.09 -7.31 -11.20
C LYS A 269 13.88 -6.73 -11.93
N ILE A 270 13.95 -5.45 -12.29
CA ILE A 270 12.88 -4.74 -12.98
C ILE A 270 13.07 -4.90 -14.49
N ALA A 271 12.00 -5.29 -15.17
CA ALA A 271 11.93 -5.25 -16.62
C ALA A 271 11.46 -3.88 -17.09
N ALA A 272 12.00 -3.39 -18.20
CA ALA A 272 11.50 -2.17 -18.83
C ALA A 272 10.05 -2.40 -19.29
N LYS A 273 9.14 -1.56 -18.80
CA LYS A 273 7.72 -1.57 -19.15
C LYS A 273 7.21 -0.13 -19.11
N GLU A 274 6.28 0.20 -19.99
CA GLU A 274 5.56 1.46 -19.93
C GLU A 274 4.79 1.59 -18.60
N PRO A 275 4.83 2.76 -17.95
CA PRO A 275 4.10 2.98 -16.73
C PRO A 275 2.61 2.73 -16.89
N GLU A 276 2.04 2.01 -15.93
CA GLU A 276 0.63 1.62 -15.95
C GLU A 276 -0.10 2.24 -14.78
N ILE A 277 -1.30 2.78 -15.03
CA ILE A 277 -2.17 3.32 -13.99
C ILE A 277 -3.15 2.24 -13.57
N THR A 278 -3.18 1.95 -12.26
CA THR A 278 -4.15 1.07 -11.60
C THR A 278 -4.91 1.85 -10.55
N ARG A 279 -6.23 1.66 -10.49
CA ARG A 279 -7.05 2.20 -9.42
C ARG A 279 -7.12 1.21 -8.26
N VAL A 280 -6.85 1.71 -7.06
CA VAL A 280 -7.01 0.99 -5.80
C VAL A 280 -8.11 1.66 -5.03
N ASN A 281 -9.23 0.97 -4.86
CA ASN A 281 -10.41 1.43 -4.12
C ASN A 281 -10.41 0.84 -2.73
N PHE A 282 -10.98 1.58 -1.79
CA PHE A 282 -11.26 1.10 -0.45
C PHE A 282 -12.66 1.49 0.00
N THR A 283 -13.31 0.56 0.68
CA THR A 283 -14.58 0.81 1.38
C THR A 283 -14.32 0.74 2.86
N ASN A 284 -14.44 1.87 3.56
CA ASN A 284 -14.15 1.99 5.00
C ASN A 284 -15.29 2.72 5.72
N LEU A 285 -15.23 2.78 7.05
CA LEU A 285 -16.16 3.55 7.87
C LEU A 285 -15.56 4.91 8.21
N ASP A 286 -16.37 5.97 8.16
CA ASP A 286 -16.00 7.26 8.73
C ASP A 286 -16.10 7.27 10.26
N ALA A 287 -15.75 8.41 10.87
CA ALA A 287 -15.81 8.60 12.32
C ALA A 287 -17.25 8.47 12.90
N LYS A 288 -18.29 8.55 12.07
CA LYS A 288 -19.70 8.36 12.44
C LYS A 288 -20.20 6.94 12.16
N GLY A 289 -19.35 6.05 11.67
CA GLY A 289 -19.71 4.68 11.29
C GLY A 289 -20.45 4.57 9.96
N GLN A 290 -20.40 5.61 9.11
CA GLN A 290 -21.00 5.59 7.77
C GLN A 290 -20.02 5.00 6.75
N LEU A 291 -20.54 4.24 5.77
CA LEU A 291 -19.71 3.71 4.70
C LEU A 291 -19.18 4.83 3.82
N THR A 292 -17.92 4.72 3.47
CA THR A 292 -17.22 5.64 2.57
C THR A 292 -16.50 4.86 1.48
N HIS A 293 -16.43 5.46 0.31
CA HIS A 293 -15.62 4.99 -0.81
C HIS A 293 -14.53 6.01 -1.07
N GLY A 294 -13.27 5.56 -0.94
CA GLY A 294 -12.11 6.30 -1.40
C GLY A 294 -11.33 5.49 -2.42
N TYR A 295 -10.47 6.18 -3.17
CA TYR A 295 -9.61 5.52 -4.14
C TYR A 295 -8.32 6.30 -4.38
N SER A 296 -7.29 5.58 -4.82
CA SER A 296 -6.06 6.13 -5.35
C SER A 296 -5.83 5.62 -6.75
N ASP A 297 -5.44 6.51 -7.66
CA ASP A 297 -4.82 6.10 -8.91
C ASP A 297 -3.32 5.96 -8.66
N VAL A 298 -2.74 4.81 -9.02
CA VAL A 298 -1.31 4.50 -8.82
C VAL A 298 -0.68 4.26 -10.18
N ARG A 299 0.27 5.12 -10.55
CA ARG A 299 1.09 4.98 -11.75
C ARG A 299 2.38 4.25 -11.38
N ALA A 300 2.44 2.97 -11.70
CA ALA A 300 3.62 2.15 -11.45
C ALA A 300 4.72 2.46 -12.48
N ILE A 301 5.81 3.09 -12.04
CA ILE A 301 6.94 3.45 -12.90
C ILE A 301 7.94 2.29 -12.96
N GLN A 302 8.31 1.77 -11.80
CA GLN A 302 9.18 0.62 -11.67
C GLN A 302 8.55 -0.41 -10.73
N GLN A 303 8.30 -1.61 -11.24
CA GLN A 303 7.71 -2.69 -10.46
C GLN A 303 8.23 -4.03 -10.95
N ALA A 304 8.42 -4.95 -10.01
CA ALA A 304 8.63 -6.37 -10.26
C ALA A 304 7.89 -7.19 -9.20
N SER A 305 7.59 -8.44 -9.53
CA SER A 305 6.82 -9.32 -8.65
C SER A 305 7.48 -10.69 -8.54
N SER A 306 7.34 -11.30 -7.37
CA SER A 306 7.74 -12.68 -7.12
C SER A 306 6.64 -13.44 -6.39
N ARG A 307 6.82 -14.76 -6.31
CA ARG A 307 6.02 -15.68 -5.47
C ARG A 307 6.88 -16.57 -4.60
N ASN A 308 8.20 -16.42 -4.69
CA ASN A 308 9.08 -17.11 -3.78
C ASN A 308 8.89 -16.51 -2.38
N GLY A 309 8.56 -17.38 -1.43
CA GLY A 309 8.41 -17.00 -0.02
C GLY A 309 9.67 -16.36 0.55
N GLU A 310 10.85 -16.76 0.06
CA GLU A 310 12.14 -16.25 0.52
C GLU A 310 12.43 -14.82 0.05
N ASP A 311 11.70 -14.31 -0.96
CA ASP A 311 11.89 -12.94 -1.43
C ASP A 311 11.19 -11.92 -0.50
N VAL A 312 10.39 -12.36 0.48
CA VAL A 312 9.80 -11.49 1.50
C VAL A 312 9.63 -12.20 2.84
N GLN A 313 10.23 -11.64 3.87
CA GLN A 313 10.22 -12.15 5.23
C GLN A 313 9.53 -11.17 6.18
N MET A 314 8.72 -11.73 7.09
CA MET A 314 8.16 -11.01 8.23
C MET A 314 8.80 -11.51 9.51
N ASN A 315 9.38 -10.61 10.30
CA ASN A 315 9.86 -10.93 11.64
C ASN A 315 8.88 -10.33 12.65
N LEU A 316 8.22 -11.20 13.42
CA LEU A 316 7.17 -10.84 14.38
C LEU A 316 7.70 -10.98 15.81
N SER A 317 7.49 -9.98 16.66
CA SER A 317 7.74 -10.08 18.10
C SER A 317 6.46 -10.45 18.86
N ASP A 318 6.35 -10.05 20.12
CA ASP A 318 5.15 -10.13 20.96
C ASP A 318 4.42 -8.78 21.08
N GLY A 319 4.79 -7.80 20.25
CA GLY A 319 4.12 -6.51 20.20
C GLY A 319 2.69 -6.58 19.64
N PRO A 320 1.91 -5.48 19.76
CA PRO A 320 0.52 -5.45 19.33
C PRO A 320 0.29 -5.75 17.84
N LEU A 321 1.09 -5.20 16.93
CA LEU A 321 0.99 -5.48 15.50
C LEU A 321 1.39 -6.91 15.19
N SER A 322 2.44 -7.43 15.81
CA SER A 322 2.86 -8.82 15.64
C SER A 322 1.80 -9.79 16.12
N THR A 323 1.22 -9.56 17.30
CA THR A 323 0.11 -10.35 17.84
C THR A 323 -1.09 -10.32 16.89
N PHE A 324 -1.41 -9.15 16.34
CA PHE A 324 -2.46 -9.01 15.34
C PHE A 324 -2.15 -9.81 14.07
N ILE A 325 -0.95 -9.69 13.50
CA ILE A 325 -0.52 -10.41 12.29
C ILE A 325 -0.54 -11.93 12.53
N LYS A 326 -0.05 -12.40 13.69
CA LYS A 326 -0.13 -13.82 14.11
C LYS A 326 -1.60 -14.29 14.12
N SER A 327 -2.52 -13.47 14.63
CA SER A 327 -3.95 -13.81 14.68
C SER A 327 -4.59 -14.03 13.31
N LEU A 328 -4.06 -13.41 12.23
CA LEU A 328 -4.57 -13.58 10.87
C LEU A 328 -4.31 -15.00 10.32
N GLY A 329 -3.46 -15.80 10.97
CA GLY A 329 -3.17 -17.17 10.56
C GLY A 329 -2.61 -17.25 9.14
N LEU A 330 -1.67 -16.35 8.80
CA LEU A 330 -1.06 -16.26 7.47
C LEU A 330 -0.35 -17.56 7.09
N LYS A 331 -0.59 -18.09 5.88
CA LYS A 331 -0.02 -19.39 5.45
C LYS A 331 0.79 -19.34 4.16
N LYS A 332 0.19 -18.86 3.08
CA LYS A 332 0.81 -18.90 1.75
C LYS A 332 1.02 -17.50 1.19
N LEU A 333 2.20 -17.23 0.66
CA LEU A 333 2.47 -16.04 -0.14
C LEU A 333 1.87 -16.24 -1.53
N VAL A 334 0.87 -15.44 -1.87
CA VAL A 334 0.25 -15.41 -3.19
C VAL A 334 1.11 -14.58 -4.15
N ARG A 335 1.60 -13.44 -3.68
CA ARG A 335 2.40 -12.50 -4.47
C ARG A 335 3.20 -11.56 -3.57
N TYR A 336 4.44 -11.31 -3.94
CA TYR A 336 5.28 -10.23 -3.46
C TYR A 336 5.48 -9.22 -4.59
N ASP A 337 5.30 -7.94 -4.31
CA ASP A 337 5.57 -6.84 -5.24
C ASP A 337 6.66 -5.93 -4.65
N TYR A 338 7.73 -5.74 -5.43
CA TYR A 338 8.77 -4.75 -5.20
C TYR A 338 8.54 -3.58 -6.16
N GLN A 339 8.28 -2.39 -5.61
CA GLN A 339 7.95 -1.20 -6.38
C GLN A 339 8.83 -0.02 -5.90
N PRO A 340 10.07 0.11 -6.39
CA PRO A 340 10.99 1.15 -5.92
C PRO A 340 10.65 2.57 -6.39
N GLU A 341 9.82 2.70 -7.42
CA GLU A 341 9.36 4.00 -7.90
C GLU A 341 7.92 3.92 -8.41
N PHE A 342 7.06 4.75 -7.82
CA PHE A 342 5.69 4.95 -8.27
C PHE A 342 5.18 6.34 -7.93
N GLN A 343 4.21 6.77 -8.73
CA GLN A 343 3.43 7.98 -8.51
C GLN A 343 2.02 7.61 -8.08
N ALA A 344 1.39 8.45 -7.26
CA ALA A 344 -0.01 8.23 -6.88
C ALA A 344 -0.79 9.54 -6.73
N ALA A 345 -2.11 9.44 -6.93
CA ALA A 345 -3.08 10.49 -6.69
C ALA A 345 -4.20 9.94 -5.81
N LEU A 346 -4.23 10.35 -4.54
CA LEU A 346 -5.21 9.89 -3.54
C LEU A 346 -6.38 10.88 -3.45
N TYR A 347 -7.57 10.40 -3.78
CA TYR A 347 -8.78 11.21 -3.78
C TYR A 347 -9.45 11.17 -2.40
N THR A 348 -10.06 12.29 -2.02
CA THR A 348 -10.82 12.37 -0.76
C THR A 348 -11.99 11.40 -0.86
N PRO A 349 -12.24 10.58 0.18
CA PRO A 349 -13.36 9.66 0.16
C PRO A 349 -14.69 10.42 0.12
N GLU A 350 -15.68 9.78 -0.47
CA GLU A 350 -17.06 10.23 -0.45
C GLU A 350 -17.90 9.21 0.33
N LEU A 351 -19.07 9.61 0.84
CA LEU A 351 -20.02 8.65 1.37
C LEU A 351 -20.36 7.63 0.28
N ALA A 352 -20.30 6.36 0.64
CA ALA A 352 -20.65 5.29 -0.29
C ALA A 352 -22.13 5.46 -0.63
N LYS A 353 -22.42 5.63 -1.93
CA LYS A 353 -23.80 5.65 -2.42
C LYS A 353 -24.35 4.23 -2.37
N ASP A 354 -25.65 4.10 -2.11
CA ASP A 354 -26.36 2.82 -2.08
C ASP A 354 -26.20 2.03 -3.40
#